data_AF-A0A535T254-F1
#
_entry.id   AF-A0A535T254-F1
#
_cell.length_a   1.000
_cell.length_b   1.000
_cell.length_c   1.000
_cell.angle_alpha   90.00
_cell.angle_beta   90.00
_cell.angle_gamma   90.00
#
_symmetry.space_group_name_H-M   'P 1'
#
loop_
_entity.id
_entity.type
_entity.pdbx_description
1 polymer ?
#
loop_
_entity_poly.entity_id
_entity_poly.type
_entity_poly.pdbx_seq_one_letter_code
_entity_poly.pdbx_strand_id
1 'polypeptide(L)' 'MQGQLLSRARSGDDVAFEELVGPYHRELQAHCYRILGS' A
#
# COMPACT_ATOMS: atom_id res chain seq x y z
N MET A 1 8.17 15.18 -2.70
CA MET A 1 7.99 14.24 -1.57
C MET A 1 7.56 12.85 -2.04
N GLN A 2 6.38 12.68 -2.67
CA GLN A 2 5.88 11.34 -3.06
C GLN A 2 6.69 10.62 -4.17
N GLY A 3 7.23 11.36 -5.14
CA GLY A 3 8.04 10.76 -6.22
C GLY A 3 9.33 10.08 -5.74
N GLN A 4 9.88 10.55 -4.60
CA GLN A 4 11.07 9.97 -4.00
C GLN A 4 10.72 8.69 -3.22
N LEU A 5 9.59 8.71 -2.50
CA LEU A 5 9.02 7.53 -1.84
C LEU A 5 8.70 6.43 -2.86
N LEU A 6 8.05 6.79 -3.96
CA LEU A 6 7.70 5.87 -5.05
C LEU A 6 8.95 5.26 -5.71
N SER A 7 10.00 6.05 -5.89
CA SER A 7 11.26 5.55 -6.47
C SER A 7 11.95 4.55 -5.54
N ARG A 8 11.97 4.81 -4.23
CA ARG A 8 12.52 3.90 -3.21
C ARG A 8 11.72 2.60 -3.10
N ALA A 9 10.39 2.69 -3.06
CA ALA A 9 9.52 1.52 -3.06
C ALA A 9 9.76 0.65 -4.31
N ARG A 10 9.93 1.27 -5.49
CA ARG A 10 10.27 0.55 -6.73
C ARG A 10 11.65 -0.10 -6.72
N SER A 11 12.61 0.43 -5.96
CA SER A 11 13.92 -0.20 -5.78
C SER A 11 13.95 -1.34 -4.76
N GLY A 12 12.80 -1.67 -4.14
CA GLY A 12 12.68 -2.74 -3.14
C GLY A 12 12.84 -2.29 -1.69
N ASP A 13 12.64 -1.00 -1.41
CA ASP A 13 12.60 -0.50 -0.03
C ASP A 13 11.22 -0.78 0.59
N ASP A 14 11.16 -1.80 1.44
CA ASP A 14 9.92 -2.28 2.08
C ASP A 14 9.27 -1.22 2.97
N VAL A 15 10.06 -0.38 3.64
CA VAL A 15 9.54 0.69 4.50
C VAL A 15 8.89 1.78 3.64
N ALA A 16 9.54 2.15 2.53
CA ALA A 16 8.97 3.11 1.58
C ALA A 16 7.71 2.56 0.90
N PHE A 17 7.67 1.24 0.65
CA PHE A 17 6.47 0.59 0.14
C PHE A 17 5.33 0.64 1.16
N GLU A 18 5.59 0.25 2.42
CA GLU A 18 4.60 0.24 3.49
C GLU A 18 4.05 1.63 3.79
N GLU A 19 4.89 2.67 3.77
CA GLU A 19 4.45 4.06 3.90
C GLU A 19 3.58 4.52 2.71
N LEU A 20 3.89 4.04 1.49
CA LEU A 20 3.10 4.33 0.28
C LEU A 20 1.73 3.63 0.30
N VAL A 21 1.66 2.38 0.76
CA VAL A 21 0.42 1.57 0.71
C VAL A 21 -0.41 1.63 1.99
N GLY A 22 0.21 1.95 3.13
CA GLY A 22 -0.41 1.97 4.45
C GLY A 22 -1.73 2.75 4.53
N PRO A 23 -1.85 3.95 3.94
CA PRO A 23 -3.11 4.69 3.93
C PRO A 23 -4.27 3.96 3.25
N TYR A 24 -3.99 3.14 2.24
CA TYR A 24 -4.99 2.41 1.45
C TYR A 24 -5.28 1.02 2.01
N HIS A 25 -4.48 0.53 2.95
CA HIS A 25 -4.54 -0.85 3.43
C HIS A 25 -5.90 -1.18 4.05
N ARG A 26 -6.50 -0.24 4.81
CA ARG A 26 -7.85 -0.41 5.38
C ARG A 26 -8.94 -0.50 4.33
N GLU A 27 -8.87 0.34 3.30
CA GLU A 27 -9.84 0.33 2.21
C GLU A 27 -9.73 -0.93 1.35
N LEU A 28 -8.50 -1.34 1.04
CA LEU A 28 -8.22 -2.60 0.34
C LEU A 28 -8.72 -3.81 1.13
N GLN A 29 -8.44 -3.85 2.44
CA GLN A 29 -8.88 -4.94 3.30
C GLN A 29 -10.42 -4.99 3.38
N ALA A 30 -11.08 -3.86 3.54
CA ALA A 30 -12.55 -3.78 3.52
C ALA A 30 -13.15 -4.20 2.17
N HIS A 31 -12.51 -3.85 1.05
CA HIS A 31 -12.96 -4.22 -0.28
C HIS A 31 -12.76 -5.71 -0.57
N CYS A 32 -11.61 -6.27 -0.18
CA CYS A 32 -11.33 -7.70 -0.27
C CYS A 32 -12.32 -8.53 0.55
N TYR A 33 -12.60 -8.12 1.80
CA TYR A 33 -13.61 -8.79 2.63
C TYR A 33 -15.02 -8.72 2.02
N ARG A 34 -15.35 -7.60 1.37
CA ARG A 34 -16.65 -7.43 0.71
C ARG A 34 -16.79 -8.28 -0.57
N ILE A 35 -15.69 -8.52 -1.28
CA ILE A 35 -15.66 -9.36 -2.50
C ILE A 35 -15.60 -10.86 -2.15
N LEU A 36 -14.86 -11.23 -1.10
CA LEU A 36 -14.67 -12.62 -0.70
C LEU A 36 -15.82 -13.21 0.11
N GLY A 37 -16.77 -12.38 0.58
CA GLY A 37 -17.99 -12.85 1.24
C GLY A 37 -17.70 -13.76 2.45
N SER A 38 -16.87 -13.28 3.38
CA SER A 38 -16.68 -13.95 4.67
C SER A 38 -17.95 -13.91 5.52
#